data_AF-A0AAV1IJU5-F1
#
_entry.id   AF-A0AAV1IJU5-F1
#
_cell.length_a   1.000
_cell.length_b   1.000
_cell.length_c   1.000
_cell.angle_alpha   90.00
_cell.angle_beta   90.00
_cell.angle_gamma   90.00
#
_symmetry.space_group_name_H-M   'P 1'
#
loop_
_entity.id
_entity.type
_entity.pdbx_description
1 polymer ?
#
loop_
_entity_poly.entity_id
_entity_poly.type
_entity_poly.pdbx_seq_one_letter_code
_entity_poly.pdbx_strand_id
1 'polypeptide(L)'
;MSPPEIPPATLPGTPKSFHIPADKLIETAKQVYKANSGVDDPSLLADNFRFEFPVVSLAKQDYVKAVRSFKLKEAFPNMESHPYDWRVDPYEPQRVWFTIRSTAKHTGPLNFAGATYKATNKEVLGAPECMSFVFDKDGKVSSFTGGYIMDRRVGNTGKLGGLFGVLYAIGAPVPQPGSLSFMLGQLFVKFKNIISGLLGGGKRD
;
A
#
# COMPACT_ATOMS: atom_id res chain seq x y z
N MET A 1 -32.40 -30.43 10.62
CA MET A 1 -32.21 -29.23 11.47
C MET A 1 -30.99 -28.50 10.97
N SER A 2 -31.11 -27.23 10.60
CA SER A 2 -29.95 -26.39 10.30
C SER A 2 -29.16 -26.17 11.59
N PRO A 3 -27.82 -26.21 11.54
CA PRO A 3 -27.02 -25.89 12.72
C PRO A 3 -27.35 -24.47 13.21
N PRO A 4 -27.29 -24.23 14.53
CA PRO A 4 -27.52 -22.91 15.08
C PRO A 4 -26.51 -21.92 14.51
N GLU A 5 -26.99 -20.73 14.17
CA GLU A 5 -26.16 -19.63 13.70
C GLU A 5 -25.16 -19.26 14.79
N ILE A 6 -23.86 -19.36 14.48
CA ILE A 6 -22.80 -18.98 15.42
C ILE A 6 -22.78 -17.46 15.44
N PRO A 7 -23.07 -16.82 16.59
CA PRO A 7 -22.98 -15.37 16.67
C PRO A 7 -21.55 -14.94 16.33
N PRO A 8 -21.36 -13.84 15.56
CA PRO A 8 -20.03 -13.39 15.20
C PRO A 8 -19.20 -13.15 16.46
N ALA A 9 -17.95 -13.63 16.46
CA ALA A 9 -17.03 -13.49 17.58
C ALA A 9 -16.67 -12.01 17.80
N THR A 10 -17.51 -11.23 18.47
CA THR A 10 -17.26 -9.80 18.70
C THR A 10 -16.04 -9.64 19.60
N LEU A 11 -14.95 -9.07 19.05
CA LEU A 11 -13.81 -8.65 19.85
C LEU A 11 -14.27 -7.56 20.84
N PRO A 12 -13.93 -7.66 22.14
CA PRO A 12 -14.28 -6.62 23.11
C PRO A 12 -13.80 -5.24 22.66
N GLY A 13 -14.69 -4.25 22.63
CA GLY A 13 -14.37 -2.88 22.21
C GLY A 13 -14.63 -2.58 20.73
N THR A 14 -15.03 -3.56 19.92
CA THR A 14 -15.48 -3.34 18.54
C THR A 14 -16.70 -2.41 18.50
N PRO A 15 -16.65 -1.28 17.77
CA PRO A 15 -17.83 -0.48 17.48
C PRO A 15 -18.88 -1.35 16.78
N LYS A 16 -20.14 -1.29 17.23
CA LYS A 16 -21.22 -2.11 16.64
C LYS A 16 -21.60 -1.66 15.24
N SER A 17 -21.35 -0.40 14.90
CA SER A 17 -21.69 0.19 13.62
C SER A 17 -20.79 1.37 13.30
N PHE A 18 -20.75 1.71 12.02
CA PHE A 18 -20.18 2.93 11.49
C PHE A 18 -21.29 3.72 10.80
N HIS A 19 -21.25 5.05 10.89
CA HIS A 19 -22.35 5.89 10.40
C HIS A 19 -22.45 5.92 8.86
N ILE A 20 -21.36 5.57 8.15
CA ILE A 20 -21.39 5.34 6.70
C ILE A 20 -21.82 3.89 6.46
N PRO A 21 -22.91 3.65 5.69
CA PRO A 21 -23.35 2.30 5.34
C PRO A 21 -22.27 1.48 4.62
N ALA A 22 -22.30 0.16 4.81
CA ALA A 22 -21.24 -0.74 4.33
C ALA A 22 -21.09 -0.76 2.81
N ASP A 23 -22.20 -0.74 2.08
CA ASP A 23 -22.25 -0.64 0.61
C ASP A 23 -21.59 0.67 0.13
N LYS A 24 -21.91 1.79 0.79
CA LYS A 24 -21.31 3.09 0.51
C LYS A 24 -19.82 3.11 0.84
N LEU A 25 -19.41 2.50 1.95
CA LEU A 25 -18.00 2.44 2.33
C LEU A 25 -17.17 1.64 1.31
N ILE A 26 -17.73 0.53 0.80
CA ILE A 26 -17.11 -0.27 -0.26
C ILE A 26 -17.02 0.52 -1.57
N GLU A 27 -18.06 1.27 -1.95
CA GLU A 27 -18.02 2.16 -3.12
C GLU A 27 -16.92 3.21 -2.99
N THR A 28 -16.82 3.87 -1.82
CA THR A 28 -15.77 4.84 -1.52
C THR A 28 -14.38 4.20 -1.58
N ALA A 29 -14.20 2.99 -1.03
CA ALA A 29 -12.94 2.26 -1.10
C ALA A 29 -12.50 1.99 -2.54
N LYS A 30 -13.43 1.59 -3.41
CA LYS A 30 -13.16 1.40 -4.85
C LYS A 30 -12.79 2.72 -5.53
N GLN A 31 -13.38 3.85 -5.14
CA GLN A 31 -13.02 5.17 -5.66
C GLN A 31 -11.61 5.59 -5.23
N VAL A 32 -11.28 5.44 -3.94
CA VAL A 32 -9.93 5.70 -3.43
C VAL A 32 -8.89 4.85 -4.17
N TYR A 33 -9.18 3.57 -4.36
CA TYR A 33 -8.32 2.66 -5.11
C TYR A 33 -8.08 3.13 -6.55
N LYS A 34 -9.15 3.49 -7.27
CA LYS A 34 -9.08 4.05 -8.64
C LYS A 34 -8.26 5.34 -8.70
N ALA A 35 -8.30 6.16 -7.65
CA ALA A 35 -7.46 7.35 -7.50
C ALA A 35 -6.02 7.03 -7.07
N ASN A 36 -5.49 5.87 -7.53
CA ASN A 36 -4.17 5.35 -7.18
C ASN A 36 -3.97 5.30 -5.65
N SER A 37 -4.95 4.74 -4.94
CA SER A 37 -5.00 4.69 -3.47
C SER A 37 -4.80 6.07 -2.82
N GLY A 38 -5.50 7.08 -3.35
CA GLY A 38 -5.46 8.49 -2.90
C GLY A 38 -4.21 9.27 -3.27
N VAL A 39 -3.31 8.73 -4.12
CA VAL A 39 -2.12 9.46 -4.59
C VAL A 39 -2.48 10.49 -5.66
N ASP A 40 -3.45 10.18 -6.52
CA ASP A 40 -3.90 11.09 -7.57
C ASP A 40 -4.82 12.18 -7.01
N ASP A 41 -5.55 11.88 -5.93
CA ASP A 41 -6.33 12.84 -5.14
C ASP A 41 -6.05 12.69 -3.62
N PRO A 42 -5.07 13.43 -3.08
CA PRO A 42 -4.73 13.39 -1.66
C PRO A 42 -5.80 13.95 -0.71
N SER A 43 -6.87 14.58 -1.23
CA SER A 43 -7.98 15.05 -0.39
C SER A 43 -8.82 13.90 0.17
N LEU A 44 -8.76 12.73 -0.49
CA LEU A 44 -9.38 11.47 -0.05
C LEU A 44 -8.67 10.84 1.16
N LEU A 45 -7.47 11.33 1.51
CA LEU A 45 -6.69 10.85 2.64
C LEU A 45 -6.90 11.79 3.83
N ALA A 46 -7.11 11.25 5.03
CA ALA A 46 -7.22 12.01 6.26
C ALA A 46 -5.89 12.70 6.60
N ASP A 47 -5.92 13.77 7.40
CA ASP A 47 -4.68 14.51 7.75
C ASP A 47 -3.72 13.66 8.58
N ASN A 48 -4.26 12.76 9.40
CA ASN A 48 -3.50 11.80 10.19
C ASN A 48 -3.21 10.48 9.44
N PHE A 49 -3.38 10.42 8.12
CA PHE A 49 -3.22 9.20 7.33
C PHE A 49 -1.89 8.47 7.61
N ARG A 50 -1.95 7.14 7.60
CA ARG A 50 -0.81 6.23 7.67
C ARG A 50 -0.85 5.19 6.55
N PHE A 51 0.28 4.98 5.91
CA PHE A 51 0.54 3.86 5.02
C PHE A 51 1.27 2.79 5.83
N GLU A 52 0.75 1.56 5.88
CA GLU A 52 1.23 0.49 6.76
C GLU A 52 1.43 -0.82 6.00
N PHE A 53 2.65 -1.05 5.56
CA PHE A 53 3.08 -2.28 4.88
C PHE A 53 4.11 -3.01 5.78
N PRO A 54 4.39 -4.32 5.56
CA PRO A 54 5.15 -5.14 6.51
C PRO A 54 6.49 -4.57 7.00
N VAL A 55 7.18 -3.77 6.17
CA VAL A 55 8.51 -3.19 6.48
C VAL A 55 8.49 -1.66 6.42
N VAL A 56 7.42 -1.06 5.91
CA VAL A 56 7.38 0.37 5.56
C VAL A 56 6.12 0.99 6.17
N SER A 57 6.34 1.96 7.05
CA SER A 57 5.29 2.85 7.56
C SER A 57 5.61 4.29 7.15
N LEU A 58 4.65 5.00 6.56
CA LEU A 58 4.81 6.37 6.08
C LEU A 58 3.62 7.25 6.47
N ALA A 59 3.91 8.52 6.78
CA ALA A 59 2.89 9.56 6.89
C ALA A 59 2.42 10.01 5.49
N LYS A 60 1.26 10.66 5.43
CA LYS A 60 0.59 11.13 4.19
C LYS A 60 1.52 11.76 3.15
N GLN A 61 2.30 12.77 3.57
CA GLN A 61 3.15 13.52 2.64
C GLN A 61 4.25 12.64 2.02
N ASP A 62 4.89 11.81 2.85
CA ASP A 62 5.94 10.90 2.40
C ASP A 62 5.39 9.77 1.52
N TYR A 63 4.22 9.23 1.85
CA TYR A 63 3.52 8.24 1.02
C TYR A 63 3.24 8.78 -0.39
N VAL A 64 2.57 9.94 -0.50
CA VAL A 64 2.21 10.53 -1.80
C VAL A 64 3.47 10.83 -2.62
N LYS A 65 4.51 11.38 -1.97
CA LYS A 65 5.79 11.68 -2.63
C LYS A 65 6.50 10.41 -3.10
N ALA A 66 6.58 9.39 -2.25
CA ALA A 66 7.25 8.13 -2.55
C ALA A 66 6.57 7.40 -3.72
N VAL A 67 5.25 7.20 -3.66
CA VAL A 67 4.52 6.46 -4.71
C VAL A 67 4.62 7.17 -6.06
N ARG A 68 4.50 8.50 -6.10
CA ARG A 68 4.70 9.27 -7.34
C ARG A 68 6.11 9.10 -7.92
N SER A 69 7.13 9.02 -7.06
CA SER A 69 8.53 8.92 -7.51
C SER A 69 8.87 7.60 -8.21
N PHE A 70 8.13 6.52 -7.94
CA PHE A 70 8.39 5.21 -8.56
C PHE A 70 8.05 5.17 -10.05
N LYS A 71 7.20 6.09 -10.53
CA LYS A 71 6.79 6.16 -11.95
C LYS A 71 6.36 4.78 -12.49
N LEU A 72 5.57 4.04 -11.72
CA LEU A 72 5.21 2.65 -12.04
C LEU A 72 4.56 2.49 -13.42
N LYS A 73 3.76 3.46 -13.87
CA LYS A 73 3.16 3.45 -15.22
C LYS A 73 4.20 3.55 -16.34
N GLU A 74 5.33 4.22 -16.12
CA GLU A 74 6.44 4.26 -17.08
C GLU A 74 7.17 2.90 -17.13
N ALA A 75 7.45 2.31 -15.96
CA ALA A 75 8.12 1.02 -15.85
C ALA A 75 7.27 -0.18 -16.33
N PHE A 76 5.96 -0.11 -16.08
CA PHE A 76 4.98 -1.15 -16.32
C PHE A 76 3.68 -0.57 -16.93
N PRO A 77 3.67 -0.19 -18.22
CA PRO A 77 2.50 0.40 -18.87
C PRO A 77 1.27 -0.51 -18.91
N ASN A 78 1.47 -1.83 -18.82
CA ASN A 78 0.41 -2.85 -18.79
C ASN A 78 0.14 -3.39 -17.38
N MET A 79 0.56 -2.69 -16.32
CA MET A 79 0.32 -3.14 -14.95
C MET A 79 -1.18 -3.10 -14.64
N GLU A 80 -1.72 -4.27 -14.32
CA GLU A 80 -3.08 -4.46 -13.84
C GLU A 80 -3.03 -5.09 -12.47
N SER A 81 -3.91 -4.67 -11.57
CA SER A 81 -3.89 -5.08 -10.17
C SER A 81 -5.02 -6.05 -9.79
N HIS A 82 -6.00 -6.22 -10.68
CA HIS A 82 -7.13 -7.16 -10.54
C HIS A 82 -7.74 -7.18 -9.13
N PRO A 83 -8.37 -6.10 -8.65
CA PRO A 83 -8.94 -6.06 -7.30
C PRO A 83 -10.28 -6.83 -7.19
N TYR A 84 -10.46 -7.59 -6.12
CA TYR A 84 -11.67 -8.37 -5.83
C TYR A 84 -11.88 -8.55 -4.31
N ASP A 85 -12.93 -9.28 -3.91
CA ASP A 85 -13.21 -9.63 -2.49
C ASP A 85 -13.37 -8.41 -1.55
N TRP A 86 -14.04 -7.37 -2.05
CA TRP A 86 -14.33 -6.14 -1.30
C TRP A 86 -15.37 -6.42 -0.21
N ARG A 87 -15.02 -6.12 1.05
CA ARG A 87 -15.91 -6.34 2.20
C ARG A 87 -15.61 -5.36 3.33
N VAL A 88 -16.63 -4.96 4.07
CA VAL A 88 -16.45 -4.27 5.35
C VAL A 88 -16.03 -5.30 6.40
N ASP A 89 -15.12 -4.91 7.27
CA ASP A 89 -14.71 -5.74 8.40
C ASP A 89 -15.86 -5.82 9.44
N PRO A 90 -16.33 -7.02 9.81
CA PRO A 90 -17.37 -7.17 10.83
C PRO A 90 -16.92 -6.75 12.24
N TYR A 91 -15.60 -6.61 12.48
CA TYR A 91 -14.98 -6.25 13.75
C TYR A 91 -14.39 -4.83 13.78
N GLU A 92 -14.22 -4.22 12.62
CA GLU A 92 -13.81 -2.83 12.45
C GLU A 92 -14.71 -2.18 11.37
N PRO A 93 -15.96 -1.78 11.68
CA PRO A 93 -16.96 -1.41 10.66
C PRO A 93 -16.62 -0.20 9.79
N GLN A 94 -15.56 0.52 10.13
CA GLN A 94 -14.96 1.61 9.35
C GLN A 94 -13.84 1.14 8.40
N ARG A 95 -13.56 -0.15 8.34
CA ARG A 95 -12.50 -0.75 7.51
C ARG A 95 -13.11 -1.53 6.35
N VAL A 96 -12.54 -1.34 5.16
CA VAL A 96 -12.84 -2.16 3.98
C VAL A 96 -11.60 -2.97 3.63
N TRP A 97 -11.74 -4.29 3.64
CA TRP A 97 -10.76 -5.23 3.09
C TRP A 97 -11.04 -5.53 1.63
N PHE A 98 -9.98 -5.79 0.88
CA PHE A 98 -10.04 -6.29 -0.49
C PHE A 98 -8.75 -7.04 -0.83
N THR A 99 -8.80 -7.84 -1.88
CA THR A 99 -7.64 -8.57 -2.40
C THR A 99 -7.24 -8.00 -3.75
N ILE A 100 -5.94 -7.96 -4.02
CA ILE A 100 -5.40 -7.65 -5.35
C ILE A 100 -4.55 -8.82 -5.86
N ARG A 101 -4.41 -8.93 -7.17
CA ARG A 101 -3.48 -9.84 -7.83
C ARG A 101 -2.82 -9.11 -8.99
N SER A 102 -1.60 -8.61 -8.78
CA SER A 102 -0.96 -7.79 -9.79
C SER A 102 -0.36 -8.61 -10.93
N THR A 103 -0.54 -8.16 -12.17
CA THR A 103 0.13 -8.66 -13.37
C THR A 103 0.76 -7.50 -14.12
N ALA A 104 1.99 -7.66 -14.59
CA ALA A 104 2.66 -6.61 -15.37
C ALA A 104 3.83 -7.16 -16.17
N LYS A 105 4.33 -6.39 -17.14
CA LYS A 105 5.60 -6.65 -17.83
C LYS A 105 6.54 -5.45 -17.71
N HIS A 106 7.78 -5.71 -17.29
CA HIS A 106 8.78 -4.66 -17.10
C HIS A 106 9.37 -4.19 -18.44
N THR A 107 8.78 -3.16 -19.03
CA THR A 107 9.12 -2.66 -20.38
C THR A 107 9.72 -1.26 -20.39
N GLY A 108 9.63 -0.53 -19.27
CA GLY A 108 10.29 0.77 -19.09
C GLY A 108 11.27 0.77 -17.93
N PRO A 109 11.93 1.91 -17.65
CA PRO A 109 12.84 2.06 -16.53
C PRO A 109 12.09 2.19 -15.21
N LEU A 110 12.50 1.43 -14.18
CA LEU A 110 11.99 1.54 -12.82
C LEU A 110 12.97 2.30 -11.91
N ASN A 111 12.51 3.37 -11.26
CA ASN A 111 13.30 4.10 -10.28
C ASN A 111 12.95 3.62 -8.86
N PHE A 112 13.96 3.17 -8.11
CA PHE A 112 13.77 2.77 -6.72
C PHE A 112 15.05 2.97 -5.91
N ALA A 113 14.92 3.59 -4.73
CA ALA A 113 16.01 3.83 -3.78
C ALA A 113 17.27 4.50 -4.39
N GLY A 114 17.08 5.43 -5.33
CA GLY A 114 18.18 6.16 -5.99
C GLY A 114 18.86 5.41 -7.14
N ALA A 115 18.41 4.18 -7.44
CA ALA A 115 18.84 3.41 -8.60
C ALA A 115 17.76 3.40 -9.70
N THR A 116 18.19 3.24 -10.95
CA THR A 116 17.32 3.02 -12.11
C THR A 116 17.56 1.63 -12.68
N TYR A 117 16.53 0.81 -12.65
CA TYR A 117 16.54 -0.54 -13.23
C TYR A 117 16.04 -0.46 -14.67
N LYS A 118 16.86 -0.88 -15.63
CA LYS A 118 16.48 -0.93 -17.05
C LYS A 118 15.40 -1.98 -17.28
N ALA A 119 14.58 -1.79 -18.31
CA ALA A 119 13.57 -2.75 -18.74
C ALA A 119 14.18 -4.15 -18.90
N THR A 120 13.61 -5.13 -18.21
CA THR A 120 14.09 -6.53 -18.23
C THR A 120 13.22 -7.44 -19.08
N ASN A 121 12.08 -6.95 -19.56
CA ASN A 121 11.05 -7.70 -20.28
C ASN A 121 10.48 -8.90 -19.52
N LYS A 122 10.73 -8.99 -18.21
CA LYS A 122 10.17 -10.03 -17.35
C LYS A 122 8.72 -9.73 -16.97
N GLU A 123 7.95 -10.80 -16.86
CA GLU A 123 6.59 -10.77 -16.32
C GLU A 123 6.64 -10.70 -14.79
N VAL A 124 5.73 -9.92 -14.22
CA VAL A 124 5.42 -9.87 -12.79
C VAL A 124 4.08 -10.56 -12.61
N LEU A 125 4.06 -11.65 -11.85
CA LEU A 125 2.88 -12.41 -11.50
C LEU A 125 2.74 -12.38 -9.98
N GLY A 126 1.89 -11.49 -9.49
CA GLY A 126 1.63 -11.29 -8.07
C GLY A 126 0.90 -12.47 -7.44
N ALA A 127 1.33 -12.84 -6.23
CA ALA A 127 0.48 -13.59 -5.32
C ALA A 127 -0.79 -12.78 -4.98
N PRO A 128 -1.90 -13.41 -4.55
CA PRO A 128 -2.99 -12.67 -3.93
C PRO A 128 -2.48 -11.90 -2.72
N GLU A 129 -2.73 -10.59 -2.68
CA GLU A 129 -2.33 -9.68 -1.61
C GLU A 129 -3.57 -9.13 -0.90
N CYS A 130 -3.56 -9.17 0.43
CA CYS A 130 -4.60 -8.56 1.25
C CYS A 130 -4.31 -7.07 1.44
N MET A 131 -5.32 -6.25 1.19
CA MET A 131 -5.28 -4.80 1.28
C MET A 131 -6.46 -4.31 2.13
N SER A 132 -6.31 -3.17 2.81
CA SER A 132 -7.46 -2.48 3.40
C SER A 132 -7.32 -0.98 3.48
N PHE A 133 -8.47 -0.31 3.52
CA PHE A 133 -8.59 1.09 3.89
C PHE A 133 -9.41 1.20 5.18
N VAL A 134 -8.92 2.00 6.13
CA VAL A 134 -9.66 2.43 7.32
C VAL A 134 -10.14 3.85 7.10
N PHE A 135 -11.42 4.10 7.30
CA PHE A 135 -12.05 5.40 7.10
C PHE A 135 -12.23 6.14 8.43
N ASP A 136 -12.05 7.45 8.40
CA ASP A 136 -12.42 8.35 9.48
C ASP A 136 -13.89 8.76 9.40
N LYS A 137 -14.37 9.52 10.39
CA LYS A 137 -15.76 9.96 10.49
C LYS A 137 -16.24 10.83 9.30
N ASP A 138 -15.32 11.36 8.49
CA ASP A 138 -15.65 12.22 7.34
C ASP A 138 -15.55 11.42 6.02
N GLY A 139 -15.32 10.11 6.10
CA GLY A 139 -15.20 9.23 4.94
C GLY A 139 -13.84 9.32 4.24
N LYS A 140 -12.83 9.91 4.87
CA LYS A 140 -11.44 9.93 4.36
C LYS A 140 -10.65 8.75 4.87
N VAL A 141 -9.68 8.28 4.10
CA VAL A 141 -8.83 7.16 4.51
C VAL A 141 -7.80 7.63 5.54
N SER A 142 -7.85 7.07 6.75
CA SER A 142 -6.89 7.29 7.83
C SER A 142 -5.78 6.23 7.87
N SER A 143 -6.01 5.04 7.30
CA SER A 143 -4.98 4.02 7.16
C SER A 143 -5.12 3.23 5.87
N PHE A 144 -4.00 2.98 5.19
CA PHE A 144 -3.89 2.06 4.07
C PHE A 144 -2.93 0.93 4.42
N THR A 145 -3.46 -0.29 4.52
CA THR A 145 -2.70 -1.51 4.77
C THR A 145 -2.56 -2.33 3.49
N GLY A 146 -1.40 -2.95 3.27
CA GLY A 146 -1.16 -3.80 2.10
C GLY A 146 0.18 -4.52 2.13
N GLY A 147 0.49 -5.26 1.05
CA GLY A 147 1.77 -5.98 0.94
C GLY A 147 1.81 -7.34 1.63
N TYR A 148 0.69 -7.80 2.19
CA TYR A 148 0.56 -9.10 2.85
C TYR A 148 0.07 -10.14 1.85
N ILE A 149 0.95 -11.04 1.41
CA ILE A 149 0.55 -12.12 0.51
C ILE A 149 -0.24 -13.19 1.26
N MET A 150 -1.28 -13.71 0.60
CA MET A 150 -2.20 -14.70 1.17
C MET A 150 -1.77 -16.15 0.84
N ASP A 151 -1.01 -16.35 -0.25
CA ASP A 151 -0.39 -17.65 -0.58
C ASP A 151 1.00 -17.45 -1.20
N ARG A 152 2.04 -17.83 -0.45
CA ARG A 152 3.45 -17.72 -0.84
C ARG A 152 3.90 -18.65 -1.97
N ARG A 153 3.04 -19.57 -2.42
CA ARG A 153 3.32 -20.51 -3.51
C ARG A 153 2.86 -19.99 -4.87
N VAL A 154 2.03 -18.94 -4.87
CA VAL A 154 1.44 -18.38 -6.09
C VAL A 154 2.30 -17.22 -6.59
N GLY A 155 2.46 -17.12 -7.91
CA GLY A 155 3.18 -16.03 -8.54
C GLY A 155 4.70 -16.21 -8.54
N ASN A 156 5.41 -15.15 -8.94
CA ASN A 156 6.87 -15.15 -9.08
C ASN A 156 7.56 -14.04 -8.26
N THR A 157 6.87 -13.45 -7.29
CA THR A 157 7.33 -12.30 -6.49
C THR A 157 8.22 -12.67 -5.30
N GLY A 158 8.76 -13.89 -5.25
CA GLY A 158 9.70 -14.28 -4.20
C GLY A 158 9.11 -14.30 -2.79
N LYS A 159 7.81 -14.57 -2.67
CA LYS A 159 7.06 -14.55 -1.40
C LYS A 159 6.94 -13.15 -0.79
N LEU A 160 6.95 -12.12 -1.63
CA LEU A 160 6.82 -10.72 -1.22
C LEU A 160 5.63 -10.08 -1.92
N GLY A 161 5.00 -9.12 -1.24
CA GLY A 161 3.98 -8.24 -1.78
C GLY A 161 4.52 -6.86 -2.17
N GLY A 162 3.65 -6.03 -2.74
CA GLY A 162 3.92 -4.66 -3.13
C GLY A 162 5.14 -4.50 -4.04
N LEU A 163 5.81 -3.36 -3.93
CA LEU A 163 6.97 -3.04 -4.77
C LEU A 163 8.15 -4.00 -4.57
N PHE A 164 8.30 -4.60 -3.37
CA PHE A 164 9.38 -5.56 -3.12
C PHE A 164 9.17 -6.86 -3.91
N GLY A 165 7.92 -7.31 -4.04
CA GLY A 165 7.57 -8.42 -4.90
C GLY A 165 7.85 -8.13 -6.38
N VAL A 166 7.53 -6.92 -6.83
CA VAL A 166 7.84 -6.44 -8.19
C VAL A 166 9.34 -6.44 -8.46
N LEU A 167 10.15 -5.87 -7.54
CA LEU A 167 11.62 -5.85 -7.65
C LEU A 167 12.18 -7.27 -7.76
N TYR A 168 11.70 -8.20 -6.93
CA TYR A 168 12.12 -9.60 -7.00
C TYR A 168 11.82 -10.21 -8.36
N ALA A 169 10.59 -10.07 -8.86
CA ALA A 169 10.16 -10.66 -10.12
C ALA A 169 10.98 -10.17 -11.32
N ILE A 170 11.39 -8.90 -11.32
CA ILE A 170 12.25 -8.35 -12.38
C ILE A 170 13.74 -8.68 -12.21
N GLY A 171 14.14 -9.26 -11.06
CA GLY A 171 15.52 -9.59 -10.71
C GLY A 171 16.33 -8.40 -10.17
N ALA A 172 15.65 -7.36 -9.69
CA ALA A 172 16.28 -6.26 -8.97
C ALA A 172 16.58 -6.66 -7.51
N PRO A 173 17.61 -6.07 -6.87
CA PRO A 173 17.86 -6.28 -5.45
C PRO A 173 16.68 -5.85 -4.60
N VAL A 174 16.23 -6.72 -3.71
CA VAL A 174 15.20 -6.40 -2.71
C VAL A 174 15.90 -5.99 -1.42
N PRO A 175 15.54 -4.83 -0.81
CA PRO A 175 16.03 -4.48 0.51
C PRO A 175 15.55 -5.51 1.53
N GLN A 176 16.47 -6.30 2.09
CA GLN A 176 16.13 -7.24 3.17
C GLN A 176 16.19 -6.50 4.51
N PRO A 177 15.14 -6.60 5.36
CA PRO A 177 15.21 -6.09 6.73
C PRO A 177 16.46 -6.60 7.44
N GLY A 178 17.25 -5.69 8.02
CA GLY A 178 18.51 -6.03 8.70
C GLY A 178 19.74 -6.20 7.79
N SER A 179 19.60 -6.11 6.46
CA SER A 179 20.77 -6.07 5.57
C SER A 179 21.53 -4.74 5.69
N LEU A 180 22.84 -4.77 5.43
CA LEU A 180 23.69 -3.57 5.43
C LEU A 180 23.13 -2.48 4.49
N SER A 181 22.63 -2.87 3.32
CA SER A 181 22.00 -1.95 2.35
C SER A 181 20.72 -1.31 2.89
N PHE A 182 19.91 -2.06 3.64
CA PHE A 182 18.70 -1.53 4.30
C PHE A 182 19.06 -0.56 5.44
N MET A 183 20.07 -0.90 6.26
CA MET A 183 20.55 -0.03 7.33
C MET A 183 21.18 1.27 6.79
N LEU A 184 21.99 1.19 5.73
CA LEU A 184 22.57 2.36 5.08
C LEU A 184 21.47 3.22 4.42
N GLY A 185 20.46 2.62 3.80
CA GLY A 185 19.30 3.33 3.25
C GLY A 185 18.52 4.13 4.31
N GLN A 186 18.28 3.54 5.49
CA GLN A 186 17.64 4.25 6.60
C GLN A 186 18.49 5.42 7.12
N LEU A 187 19.81 5.27 7.15
CA LEU A 187 20.74 6.31 7.58
C LEU A 187 20.72 7.50 6.60
N PHE A 188 20.70 7.24 5.29
CA PHE A 188 20.58 8.28 4.25
C PHE A 188 19.26 9.05 4.33
N VAL A 189 18.13 8.36 4.58
CA VAL A 189 16.82 9.02 4.76
C VAL A 189 16.83 9.90 6.01
N LYS A 190 17.39 9.42 7.14
CA LYS A 190 17.53 10.21 8.36
C LYS A 190 18.43 11.44 8.17
N PHE A 191 19.58 11.30 7.49
CA PHE A 191 20.48 12.42 7.21
C PHE A 191 19.86 13.47 6.28
N LYS A 192 19.12 13.04 5.25
CA LYS A 192 18.43 13.95 4.34
C LYS A 192 17.36 14.77 5.07
N ASN A 193 16.64 14.15 6.02
CA ASN A 193 15.66 14.85 6.84
C ASN A 193 16.30 15.86 7.80
N ILE A 194 17.43 15.51 8.43
CA ILE A 194 18.21 16.43 9.30
C ILE A 194 18.71 17.66 8.52
N ILE A 195 19.30 17.45 7.34
CA ILE A 195 19.81 18.54 6.50
C ILE A 195 18.66 19.41 5.98
N SER A 196 17.52 18.82 5.60
CA SER A 196 16.34 19.59 5.19
C SER A 196 15.72 20.41 6.34
N GLY A 197 15.79 19.90 7.58
CA GLY A 197 15.33 20.62 8.78
C GLY A 197 16.27 21.77 9.17
N LEU A 198 17.58 21.61 8.94
CA LEU A 198 18.59 22.66 9.15
C LEU A 198 18.53 23.76 8.07
N LEU A 199 18.23 23.41 6.82
CA LEU A 199 18.16 24.36 5.70
C LEU A 199 16.77 25.01 5.54
N GLY A 200 15.71 24.43 6.09
CA GLY A 200 14.34 24.94 6.03
C GLY A 200 13.96 25.93 7.14
N GLY A 201 14.81 26.15 8.14
CA GLY A 201 14.55 27.02 9.29
C GLY A 201 14.79 28.53 9.04
N GLY A 202 15.19 28.92 7.83
CA GLY A 202 15.56 30.29 7.49
C GLY A 202 14.62 30.97 6.51
N LYS A 203 13.41 31.32 6.95
CA LYS A 203 12.67 32.50 6.48
C LYS A 203 11.49 32.79 7.41
N ARG A 204 11.74 33.66 8.38
CA ARG A 204 10.72 34.55 8.95
C ARG A 204 11.03 35.92 8.37
N ASP A 205 10.12 36.43 7.55
CA ASP A 205 9.75 37.84 7.49
C ASP A 205 8.22 37.86 7.45
#